data_AF-A0A2A3YHQ7-F1
#
_entry.id   AF-A0A2A3YHQ7-F1
#
_cell.length_a   1.000
_cell.length_b   1.000
_cell.length_c   1.000
_cell.angle_alpha   90.00
_cell.angle_beta   90.00
_cell.angle_gamma   90.00
#
_symmetry.space_group_name_H-M   'P 1'
#
loop_
_entity.id
_entity.type
_entity.pdbx_description
1 polymer ?
#
loop_
_entity_poly.entity_id
_entity_poly.type
_entity_poly.pdbx_seq_one_letter_code
_entity_poly.pdbx_strand_id
1 'polypeptide(L)'
;MPSPQDPGAQNPSALSPARDAALDRQDFPYLRVARRLGIDPADAELVLRDDGAARAAIARSVQEYLAADDELRAGRAPTTAMGRDPDFPTGVGMALVGAAVLWEARDLVPRVALRVAKDHYEDGADELAGSYIALVQESVDPGEDSRDDAVAWAAQSLLVAVLQRSGPPAQADEIARDLAAHAIPIDLWRDDDPSLPDDSMAWHGGAFVGGIPPRRDERSLSYEDVHDYLDMLLAETRRQHEAEAEGDDR
;
A
#
# COMPACT_ATOMS: atom_id res chain seq x y z
N MET A 1 -16.87 45.95 1.38
CA MET A 1 -16.23 45.05 0.40
C MET A 1 -15.15 44.25 1.15
N PRO A 2 -15.48 43.10 1.75
CA PRO A 2 -14.50 42.16 2.27
C PRO A 2 -14.12 41.12 1.19
N SER A 3 -12.83 40.80 1.11
CA SER A 3 -12.24 39.81 0.21
C SER A 3 -12.70 38.37 0.53
N PRO A 4 -12.77 37.47 -0.46
CA PRO A 4 -13.11 36.07 -0.24
C PRO A 4 -11.93 35.32 0.38
N GLN A 5 -12.23 34.52 1.42
CA GLN A 5 -11.32 33.55 2.01
C GLN A 5 -11.33 32.27 1.16
N ASP A 6 -10.15 31.79 0.78
CA ASP A 6 -9.92 30.46 0.20
C ASP A 6 -10.32 29.36 1.18
N PRO A 7 -11.15 28.37 0.79
CA PRO A 7 -11.36 27.17 1.56
C PRO A 7 -10.45 26.05 1.05
N GLY A 8 -9.68 25.43 1.95
CA GLY A 8 -9.17 24.07 1.74
C GLY A 8 -7.72 23.92 1.30
N ALA A 9 -6.77 24.52 2.03
CA ALA A 9 -5.44 23.91 2.14
C ALA A 9 -5.54 22.75 3.13
N GLN A 10 -5.63 21.51 2.62
CA GLN A 10 -5.55 20.31 3.46
C GLN A 10 -4.12 20.23 4.05
N ASN A 11 -4.03 20.17 5.37
CA ASN A 11 -2.78 20.22 6.11
C ASN A 11 -2.01 18.88 5.98
N PRO A 12 -0.73 18.89 5.59
CA PRO A 12 0.17 17.73 5.70
C PRO A 12 0.48 17.32 7.17
N SER A 13 -0.10 18.01 8.16
CA SER A 13 0.25 17.88 9.59
C SER A 13 -0.59 16.88 10.38
N ALA A 14 -1.38 16.00 9.77
CA ALA A 14 -2.26 15.09 10.52
C ALA A 14 -1.54 13.82 11.03
N LEU A 15 -0.49 13.35 10.35
CA LEU A 15 0.23 12.12 10.70
C LEU A 15 1.41 12.36 11.66
N SER A 16 2.10 13.49 11.56
CA SER A 16 3.17 13.89 12.50
C SER A 16 2.73 13.90 13.99
N PRO A 17 1.54 14.40 14.36
CA PRO A 17 1.00 14.28 15.71
C PRO A 17 0.72 12.82 16.13
N ALA A 18 0.33 11.96 15.19
CA ALA A 18 0.09 10.54 15.46
C ALA A 18 1.42 9.79 15.69
N ARG A 19 2.48 10.14 14.95
CA ARG A 19 3.85 9.65 15.16
C ARG A 19 4.37 10.05 16.53
N ASP A 20 4.35 11.34 16.86
CA ASP A 20 4.89 11.83 18.12
C ASP A 20 4.10 11.25 19.31
N ALA A 21 2.77 11.15 19.19
CA ALA A 21 1.95 10.46 20.17
C ALA A 21 2.29 8.97 20.31
N ALA A 22 2.64 8.27 19.22
CA ALA A 22 3.07 6.87 19.28
C ALA A 22 4.43 6.72 19.96
N LEU A 23 5.39 7.58 19.63
CA LEU A 23 6.75 7.58 20.19
C LEU A 23 6.79 7.95 21.68
N ASP A 24 5.86 8.79 22.13
CA ASP A 24 5.76 9.21 23.53
C ASP A 24 5.03 8.19 24.43
N ARG A 25 4.52 7.09 23.85
CA ARG A 25 3.99 5.99 24.66
C ARG A 25 5.13 5.27 25.39
N GLN A 26 4.94 5.02 26.68
CA GLN A 26 5.93 4.29 27.50
C GLN A 26 6.23 2.87 26.99
N ASP A 27 5.32 2.27 26.24
CA ASP A 27 5.43 0.92 25.69
C ASP A 27 5.95 0.90 24.23
N PHE A 28 6.37 2.04 23.67
CA PHE A 28 6.87 2.06 22.30
C PHE A 28 8.12 1.17 22.16
N PRO A 29 8.12 0.20 21.23
CA PRO A 29 9.15 -0.84 21.18
C PRO A 29 10.39 -0.40 20.40
N TYR A 30 11.07 0.67 20.85
CA TYR A 30 12.24 1.29 20.18
C TYR A 30 13.28 0.28 19.69
N LEU A 31 13.70 -0.65 20.56
CA LEU A 31 14.74 -1.64 20.21
C LEU A 31 14.30 -2.63 19.13
N ARG A 32 13.00 -2.96 19.08
CA ARG A 32 12.45 -3.87 18.07
C ARG A 32 12.42 -3.18 16.71
N VAL A 33 11.93 -1.93 16.68
CA VAL A 33 11.89 -1.11 15.46
C VAL A 33 13.31 -0.84 14.95
N ALA A 34 14.22 -0.45 15.84
CA ALA A 34 15.62 -0.20 15.47
C ALA A 34 16.30 -1.44 14.87
N ARG A 35 16.11 -2.61 15.47
CA ARG A 35 16.63 -3.87 14.91
C ARG A 35 16.11 -4.13 13.50
N ARG A 36 14.81 -3.91 13.27
CA ARG A 36 14.18 -4.15 11.96
C ARG A 36 14.68 -3.16 10.90
N LEU A 37 15.00 -1.93 11.30
CA LEU A 37 15.54 -0.89 10.42
C LEU A 37 17.08 -0.87 10.34
N GLY A 38 17.77 -1.85 10.94
CA GLY A 38 19.23 -1.89 10.98
C GLY A 38 19.88 -0.72 11.71
N ILE A 39 19.15 -0.09 12.64
CA ILE A 39 19.63 1.01 13.48
C ILE A 39 20.35 0.43 14.71
N ASP A 40 21.47 1.04 15.11
CA ASP A 40 22.17 0.66 16.33
C ASP A 40 21.22 0.78 17.54
N PRO A 41 21.03 -0.28 18.34
CA PRO A 41 20.24 -0.23 19.56
C PRO A 41 20.59 0.92 20.51
N ALA A 42 21.85 1.37 20.54
CA ALA A 42 22.31 2.47 21.39
C ALA A 42 21.76 3.83 20.94
N ASP A 43 21.51 4.00 19.64
CA ASP A 43 21.04 5.25 19.03
C ASP A 43 19.55 5.19 18.64
N ALA A 44 18.86 4.09 18.96
CA ALA A 44 17.50 3.77 18.52
C ALA A 44 16.50 4.91 18.74
N GLU A 45 16.42 5.45 19.95
CA GLU A 45 15.46 6.52 20.27
C GLU A 45 15.82 7.83 19.57
N LEU A 46 17.11 8.17 19.51
CA LEU A 46 17.59 9.39 18.86
C LEU A 46 17.25 9.38 17.37
N VAL A 47 17.57 8.27 16.68
CA VAL A 47 17.34 8.12 15.24
C VAL A 47 15.85 8.05 14.92
N LEU A 48 15.04 7.38 15.74
CA LEU A 48 13.60 7.24 15.48
C LEU A 48 12.80 8.53 15.75
N ARG A 49 13.33 9.42 16.61
CA ARG A 49 12.77 10.77 16.83
C ARG A 49 13.24 11.79 15.78
N ASP A 50 14.33 11.53 15.07
CA ASP A 50 14.79 12.37 13.96
C ASP A 50 14.12 11.92 12.65
N ASP A 51 13.24 12.76 12.12
CA ASP A 51 12.45 12.44 10.92
C ASP A 51 13.32 12.07 9.71
N GLY A 52 14.36 12.86 9.45
CA GLY A 52 15.24 12.63 8.30
C GLY A 52 16.05 11.35 8.44
N ALA A 53 16.58 11.08 9.63
CA ALA A 53 17.35 9.88 9.92
C ALA A 53 16.49 8.61 9.88
N ALA A 54 15.27 8.68 10.43
CA ALA A 54 14.30 7.59 10.40
C ALA A 54 13.87 7.28 8.97
N ARG A 55 13.46 8.28 8.18
CA ARG A 55 13.10 8.11 6.76
C ARG A 55 14.26 7.54 5.94
N ALA A 56 15.48 7.99 6.17
CA ALA A 56 16.67 7.44 5.52
C ALA A 56 16.93 5.97 5.91
N ALA A 57 16.67 5.58 7.16
CA ALA A 57 16.77 4.19 7.58
C ALA A 57 15.69 3.32 6.92
N ILE A 58 14.44 3.79 6.90
CA ILE A 58 13.32 3.12 6.22
C ILE A 58 13.62 2.93 4.74
N ALA A 59 14.09 3.97 4.04
CA ALA A 59 14.44 3.90 2.63
C ALA A 59 15.51 2.81 2.35
N ARG A 60 16.57 2.74 3.17
CA ARG A 60 17.58 1.67 3.04
C ARG A 60 16.98 0.29 3.27
N SER A 61 16.18 0.13 4.31
CA SER A 61 15.52 -1.13 4.64
C SER A 61 14.53 -1.57 3.56
N VAL A 62 13.79 -0.66 2.94
CA VAL A 62 12.90 -0.94 1.81
C VAL A 62 13.69 -1.42 0.59
N GLN A 63 14.84 -0.82 0.29
CA GLN A 63 15.69 -1.30 -0.81
C GLN A 63 16.27 -2.69 -0.52
N GLU A 64 16.71 -2.97 0.72
CA GLU A 64 17.18 -4.30 1.12
C GLU A 64 16.05 -5.34 1.03
N TYR A 65 14.84 -4.98 1.46
CA TYR A 65 13.64 -5.80 1.33
C TYR A 65 13.35 -6.15 -0.13
N LEU A 66 13.18 -5.14 -0.99
CA LEU A 66 12.83 -5.35 -2.40
C LEU A 66 13.88 -6.22 -3.11
N ALA A 67 15.17 -6.00 -2.85
CA ALA A 67 16.24 -6.82 -3.42
C ALA A 67 16.17 -8.28 -2.95
N ALA A 68 15.94 -8.52 -1.65
CA ALA A 68 15.78 -9.87 -1.11
C ALA A 68 14.52 -10.57 -1.64
N ASP A 69 13.46 -9.81 -1.85
CA ASP A 69 12.15 -10.28 -2.30
C ASP A 69 12.17 -10.62 -3.79
N ASP A 70 12.89 -9.85 -4.60
CA ASP A 70 13.21 -10.16 -5.99
C ASP A 70 14.13 -11.40 -6.11
N GLU A 71 15.09 -11.59 -5.20
CA GLU A 71 15.87 -12.83 -5.12
C GLU A 71 14.96 -14.03 -4.83
N LEU A 72 14.09 -13.92 -3.83
CA LEU A 72 13.17 -14.99 -3.43
C LEU A 72 12.22 -15.38 -4.57
N ARG A 73 11.55 -14.42 -5.21
CA ARG A 73 10.60 -14.69 -6.31
C ARG A 73 11.28 -15.22 -7.57
N ALA A 74 12.54 -14.86 -7.79
CA ALA A 74 13.37 -15.50 -8.82
C ALA A 74 13.90 -16.90 -8.41
N GLY A 75 13.45 -17.47 -7.29
CA GLY A 75 13.82 -18.79 -6.80
C GLY A 75 15.24 -18.87 -6.24
N ARG A 76 15.86 -17.74 -5.90
CA ARG A 76 17.19 -17.67 -5.27
C ARG A 76 17.06 -17.51 -3.76
N ALA A 77 18.05 -18.00 -3.01
CA ALA A 77 18.10 -17.78 -1.57
C ALA A 77 18.51 -16.32 -1.26
N PRO A 78 17.75 -15.59 -0.43
CA PRO A 78 18.10 -14.21 -0.09
C PRO A 78 19.48 -14.08 0.56
N THR A 79 20.26 -13.12 0.06
CA THR A 79 21.65 -12.89 0.51
C THR A 79 21.74 -11.93 1.69
N THR A 80 20.73 -11.10 1.88
CA THR A 80 20.67 -10.05 2.90
C THR A 80 20.28 -10.60 4.28
N ALA A 81 20.50 -9.81 5.34
CA ALA A 81 20.09 -10.22 6.68
C ALA A 81 18.56 -10.20 6.79
N MET A 82 17.91 -9.20 6.17
CA MET A 82 16.47 -9.06 6.15
C MET A 82 15.76 -10.24 5.48
N GLY A 83 16.29 -10.75 4.36
CA GLY A 83 15.72 -11.90 3.67
C GLY A 83 15.83 -13.24 4.40
N ARG A 84 16.52 -13.27 5.57
CA ARG A 84 16.62 -14.44 6.45
C ARG A 84 15.76 -14.31 7.70
N ASP A 85 15.02 -13.21 7.86
CA ASP A 85 14.08 -13.03 8.96
C ASP A 85 12.95 -14.08 8.84
N PRO A 86 12.56 -14.76 9.93
CA PRO A 86 11.47 -15.76 9.89
C PRO A 86 10.12 -15.21 9.39
N ASP A 87 9.89 -13.91 9.53
CA ASP A 87 8.66 -13.25 9.08
C ASP A 87 8.74 -12.81 7.59
N PHE A 88 9.85 -13.07 6.90
CA PHE A 88 10.05 -12.70 5.50
C PHE A 88 9.31 -13.67 4.55
N PRO A 89 8.68 -13.18 3.45
CA PRO A 89 8.63 -11.78 3.02
C PRO A 89 7.50 -10.96 3.67
N THR A 90 6.33 -11.55 3.87
CA THR A 90 5.08 -10.82 4.15
C THR A 90 5.13 -9.99 5.43
N GLY A 91 5.48 -10.59 6.57
CA GLY A 91 5.51 -9.90 7.86
C GLY A 91 6.57 -8.80 7.93
N VAL A 92 7.70 -8.98 7.24
CA VAL A 92 8.70 -7.90 7.06
C VAL A 92 8.12 -6.75 6.23
N GLY A 93 7.48 -7.07 5.10
CA GLY A 93 6.83 -6.08 4.24
C GLY A 93 5.77 -5.26 4.98
N MET A 94 4.87 -5.92 5.71
CA MET A 94 3.85 -5.27 6.54
C MET A 94 4.46 -4.29 7.56
N ALA A 95 5.55 -4.70 8.23
CA ALA A 95 6.23 -3.85 9.19
C ALA A 95 6.88 -2.62 8.53
N LEU A 96 7.43 -2.77 7.32
CA LEU A 96 8.02 -1.67 6.56
C LEU A 96 6.96 -0.70 6.04
N VAL A 97 5.81 -1.20 5.58
CA VAL A 97 4.66 -0.35 5.22
C VAL A 97 4.21 0.45 6.44
N GLY A 98 4.01 -0.20 7.59
CA GLY A 98 3.62 0.49 8.82
C GLY A 98 4.64 1.56 9.24
N ALA A 99 5.94 1.29 9.11
CA ALA A 99 6.97 2.27 9.37
C ALA A 99 6.92 3.43 8.35
N ALA A 100 6.83 3.14 7.05
CA ALA A 100 6.77 4.17 6.02
C ALA A 100 5.56 5.11 6.22
N VAL A 101 4.40 4.57 6.57
CA VAL A 101 3.20 5.36 6.90
C VAL A 101 3.44 6.21 8.16
N LEU A 102 4.00 5.62 9.22
CA LEU A 102 4.22 6.30 10.50
C LEU A 102 5.21 7.48 10.41
N TRP A 103 6.23 7.37 9.55
CA TRP A 103 7.23 8.42 9.31
C TRP A 103 6.99 9.19 8.00
N GLU A 104 5.76 9.15 7.48
CA GLU A 104 5.35 9.91 6.28
C GLU A 104 6.25 9.72 5.04
N ALA A 105 6.93 8.57 4.93
CA ALA A 105 7.70 8.17 3.75
C ALA A 105 6.78 7.53 2.69
N ARG A 106 5.76 8.29 2.27
CA ARG A 106 4.68 7.82 1.38
C ARG A 106 5.19 7.31 0.04
N ASP A 107 6.26 7.90 -0.46
CA ASP A 107 6.96 7.51 -1.68
C ASP A 107 7.46 6.04 -1.67
N LEU A 108 7.64 5.46 -0.49
CA LEU A 108 8.11 4.07 -0.35
C LEU A 108 6.97 3.06 -0.25
N VAL A 109 5.75 3.51 0.05
CA VAL A 109 4.60 2.65 0.37
C VAL A 109 4.13 1.83 -0.83
N PRO A 110 3.88 2.40 -2.03
CA PRO A 110 3.25 1.68 -3.14
C PRO A 110 3.94 0.36 -3.48
N ARG A 111 5.27 0.40 -3.59
CA ARG A 111 6.05 -0.77 -4.02
C ARG A 111 6.01 -1.88 -2.99
N VAL A 112 6.15 -1.58 -1.70
CA VAL A 112 6.13 -2.60 -0.64
C VAL A 112 4.71 -3.12 -0.43
N ALA A 113 3.71 -2.23 -0.41
CA ALA A 113 2.32 -2.60 -0.24
C ALA A 113 1.81 -3.52 -1.37
N LEU A 114 2.21 -3.28 -2.62
CA LEU A 114 1.88 -4.19 -3.72
C LEU A 114 2.44 -5.60 -3.51
N ARG A 115 3.68 -5.74 -3.01
CA ARG A 115 4.29 -7.05 -2.71
C ARG A 115 3.50 -7.79 -1.63
N VAL A 116 3.19 -7.10 -0.55
CA VAL A 116 2.39 -7.65 0.56
C VAL A 116 0.98 -8.03 0.08
N ALA A 117 0.36 -7.23 -0.78
CA ALA A 117 -0.93 -7.56 -1.38
C ALA A 117 -0.88 -8.83 -2.22
N LYS A 118 0.17 -9.00 -3.05
CA LYS A 118 0.39 -10.22 -3.84
C LYS A 118 0.53 -11.44 -2.93
N ASP A 119 1.37 -11.36 -1.90
CA ASP A 119 1.59 -12.46 -0.96
C ASP A 119 0.28 -12.88 -0.27
N HIS A 120 -0.51 -11.92 0.24
CA HIS A 120 -1.82 -12.20 0.83
C HIS A 120 -2.82 -12.79 -0.16
N TYR A 121 -2.83 -12.32 -1.41
CA TYR A 121 -3.67 -12.91 -2.45
C TYR A 121 -3.24 -14.37 -2.72
N GLU A 122 -1.95 -14.66 -2.80
CA GLU A 122 -1.45 -16.03 -3.02
C GLU A 122 -1.81 -16.98 -1.86
N ASP A 123 -1.82 -16.45 -0.63
CA ASP A 123 -2.25 -17.18 0.57
C ASP A 123 -3.78 -17.31 0.73
N GLY A 124 -4.57 -16.71 -0.18
CA GLY A 124 -6.04 -16.74 -0.13
C GLY A 124 -6.66 -15.72 0.83
N ALA A 125 -5.87 -14.81 1.40
CA ALA A 125 -6.32 -13.74 2.30
C ALA A 125 -6.76 -12.49 1.50
N ASP A 126 -7.84 -12.64 0.73
CA ASP A 126 -8.35 -11.59 -0.18
C ASP A 126 -8.66 -10.25 0.48
N GLU A 127 -9.22 -10.26 1.69
CA GLU A 127 -9.54 -9.03 2.42
C GLU A 127 -8.28 -8.23 2.76
N LEU A 128 -7.23 -8.92 3.22
CA LEU A 128 -5.94 -8.29 3.50
C LEU A 128 -5.29 -7.81 2.21
N ALA A 129 -5.32 -8.62 1.14
CA ALA A 129 -4.83 -8.19 -0.17
C ALA A 129 -5.53 -6.90 -0.64
N GLY A 130 -6.86 -6.84 -0.52
CA GLY A 130 -7.67 -5.65 -0.81
C GLY A 130 -7.25 -4.42 0.00
N SER A 131 -6.96 -4.58 1.29
CA SER A 131 -6.53 -3.47 2.15
C SER A 131 -5.19 -2.84 1.71
N TYR A 132 -4.22 -3.67 1.30
CA TYR A 132 -2.94 -3.18 0.80
C TYR A 132 -3.05 -2.61 -0.61
N ILE A 133 -3.93 -3.15 -1.47
CA ILE A 133 -4.26 -2.56 -2.77
C ILE A 133 -4.81 -1.15 -2.59
N ALA A 134 -5.75 -0.94 -1.67
CA ALA A 134 -6.30 0.37 -1.38
C ALA A 134 -5.21 1.35 -0.91
N LEU A 135 -4.30 0.88 -0.05
CA LEU A 135 -3.18 1.70 0.40
C LEU A 135 -2.23 2.11 -0.73
N VAL A 136 -1.97 1.23 -1.71
CA VAL A 136 -1.21 1.59 -2.93
C VAL A 136 -1.92 2.72 -3.67
N GLN A 137 -3.23 2.60 -3.86
CA GLN A 137 -4.02 3.59 -4.60
C GLN A 137 -4.07 4.95 -3.90
N GLU A 138 -4.03 4.98 -2.57
CA GLU A 138 -3.95 6.21 -1.77
C GLU A 138 -2.55 6.87 -1.83
N SER A 139 -1.50 6.08 -2.06
CA SER A 139 -0.11 6.52 -1.90
C SER A 139 0.57 6.93 -3.22
N VAL A 140 -0.10 6.77 -4.37
CA VAL A 140 0.44 7.16 -5.68
C VAL A 140 -0.18 8.48 -6.13
N ASP A 141 0.68 9.45 -6.42
CA ASP A 141 0.31 10.67 -7.12
C ASP A 141 0.48 10.46 -8.65
N PRO A 142 -0.61 10.37 -9.43
CA PRO A 142 -0.54 9.98 -10.83
C PRO A 142 0.25 10.97 -11.69
N GLY A 143 1.08 10.45 -12.59
CA GLY A 143 1.80 11.24 -13.58
C GLY A 143 3.05 11.98 -13.07
N GLU A 144 3.43 11.81 -11.80
CA GLU A 144 4.73 12.27 -11.30
C GLU A 144 5.87 11.31 -11.68
N ASP A 145 5.67 10.00 -11.53
CA ASP A 145 6.60 8.94 -11.92
C ASP A 145 5.88 7.78 -12.62
N SER A 146 6.31 7.47 -13.85
CA SER A 146 5.83 6.33 -14.63
C SER A 146 5.95 4.97 -13.92
N ARG A 147 6.90 4.83 -12.99
CA ARG A 147 7.06 3.61 -12.19
C ARG A 147 5.94 3.46 -11.16
N ASP A 148 5.53 4.55 -10.54
CA ASP A 148 4.45 4.54 -9.56
C ASP A 148 3.11 4.34 -10.25
N ASP A 149 2.94 4.88 -11.46
CA ASP A 149 1.81 4.57 -12.33
C ASP A 149 1.75 3.05 -12.62
N ALA A 150 2.87 2.42 -12.99
CA ALA A 150 2.94 0.97 -13.23
C ALA A 150 2.51 0.15 -12.01
N VAL A 151 2.90 0.58 -10.81
CA VAL A 151 2.54 -0.05 -9.54
C VAL A 151 1.04 0.11 -9.25
N ALA A 152 0.47 1.29 -9.47
CA ALA A 152 -0.97 1.52 -9.31
C ALA A 152 -1.81 0.66 -10.28
N TRP A 153 -1.37 0.54 -11.53
CA TRP A 153 -2.00 -0.32 -12.53
C TRP A 153 -1.88 -1.80 -12.18
N ALA A 154 -0.73 -2.24 -11.69
CA ALA A 154 -0.56 -3.59 -11.16
C ALA A 154 -1.53 -3.86 -10.00
N ALA A 155 -1.70 -2.91 -9.07
CA ALA A 155 -2.67 -3.03 -7.98
C ALA A 155 -4.12 -3.14 -8.47
N GLN A 156 -4.53 -2.36 -9.48
CA GLN A 156 -5.84 -2.49 -10.12
C GLN A 156 -6.03 -3.86 -10.79
N SER A 157 -5.00 -4.37 -11.48
CA SER A 157 -5.05 -5.69 -12.10
C SER A 157 -5.17 -6.81 -11.06
N LEU A 158 -4.51 -6.67 -9.90
CA LEU A 158 -4.66 -7.60 -8.78
C LEU A 158 -6.08 -7.54 -8.18
N LEU A 159 -6.66 -6.34 -8.07
CA LEU A 159 -8.01 -6.15 -7.57
C LEU A 159 -9.04 -6.92 -8.41
N VAL A 160 -8.87 -6.97 -9.72
CA VAL A 160 -9.71 -7.82 -10.59
C VAL A 160 -9.65 -9.29 -10.15
N ALA A 161 -8.45 -9.80 -9.89
CA ALA A 161 -8.24 -11.19 -9.48
C ALA A 161 -8.84 -11.49 -8.09
N VAL A 162 -8.72 -10.56 -7.15
CA VAL A 162 -9.37 -10.61 -5.82
C VAL A 162 -10.90 -10.65 -5.99
N LEU A 163 -11.47 -9.69 -6.72
CA LEU A 163 -12.92 -9.60 -6.88
C LEU A 163 -13.52 -10.77 -7.67
N GLN A 164 -12.78 -11.36 -8.60
CA GLN A 164 -13.22 -12.59 -9.28
C GLN A 164 -13.24 -13.80 -8.34
N ARG A 165 -12.38 -13.83 -7.33
CA ARG A 165 -12.26 -14.94 -6.40
C ARG A 165 -13.27 -14.86 -5.25
N SER A 166 -13.44 -13.68 -4.66
CA SER A 166 -14.20 -13.49 -3.42
C SER A 166 -15.14 -12.27 -3.43
N GLY A 167 -15.13 -11.48 -4.49
CA GLY A 167 -15.93 -10.25 -4.59
C GLY A 167 -17.07 -10.29 -5.63
N PRO A 168 -17.64 -9.12 -5.97
CA PRO A 168 -18.71 -8.99 -6.95
C PRO A 168 -18.19 -9.12 -8.38
N PRO A 169 -18.64 -10.11 -9.18
CA PRO A 169 -18.13 -10.31 -10.54
C PRO A 169 -18.35 -9.11 -11.48
N ALA A 170 -19.46 -8.39 -11.30
CA ALA A 170 -19.78 -7.22 -12.12
C ALA A 170 -18.76 -6.07 -11.94
N GLN A 171 -18.23 -5.91 -10.73
CA GLN A 171 -17.20 -4.90 -10.44
C GLN A 171 -15.86 -5.31 -11.04
N ALA A 172 -15.51 -6.59 -10.95
CA ALA A 172 -14.32 -7.13 -11.61
C ALA A 172 -14.36 -6.93 -13.13
N ASP A 173 -15.51 -7.22 -13.76
CA ASP A 173 -15.72 -7.03 -15.21
C ASP A 173 -15.65 -5.56 -15.64
N GLU A 174 -16.03 -4.64 -14.77
CA GLU A 174 -15.91 -3.20 -15.02
C GLU A 174 -14.46 -2.75 -15.05
N ILE A 175 -13.68 -3.14 -14.03
CA ILE A 175 -12.25 -2.82 -13.94
C ILE A 175 -11.48 -3.50 -15.09
N ALA A 176 -11.78 -4.76 -15.40
CA ALA A 176 -11.14 -5.49 -16.50
C ALA A 176 -11.37 -4.82 -17.86
N ARG A 177 -12.57 -4.29 -18.12
CA ARG A 177 -12.87 -3.54 -19.34
C ARG A 177 -12.11 -2.21 -19.39
N ASP A 178 -11.90 -1.57 -18.26
CA ASP A 178 -11.14 -0.33 -18.17
C ASP A 178 -9.64 -0.56 -18.44
N LEU A 179 -9.05 -1.58 -17.82
CA LEU A 179 -7.67 -2.01 -18.11
C LEU A 179 -7.47 -2.31 -19.59
N ALA A 180 -8.39 -3.08 -20.19
CA ALA A 180 -8.36 -3.40 -21.61
C ALA A 180 -8.48 -2.16 -22.51
N ALA A 181 -9.27 -1.15 -22.12
CA ALA A 181 -9.40 0.10 -22.86
C ALA A 181 -8.09 0.91 -22.87
N HIS A 182 -7.28 0.77 -21.83
CA HIS A 182 -5.97 1.42 -21.69
C HIS A 182 -4.80 0.52 -22.12
N ALA A 183 -5.07 -0.62 -22.76
CA ALA A 183 -4.08 -1.62 -23.15
C ALA A 183 -3.20 -2.14 -21.99
N ILE A 184 -3.73 -2.12 -20.76
CA ILE A 184 -3.06 -2.64 -19.57
C ILE A 184 -3.36 -4.15 -19.43
N PRO A 185 -2.35 -5.03 -19.25
CA PRO A 185 -2.57 -6.46 -19.03
C PRO A 185 -3.33 -6.73 -17.72
N ILE A 186 -4.32 -7.63 -17.76
CA ILE A 186 -5.11 -8.04 -16.58
C ILE A 186 -4.28 -8.82 -15.54
N ASP A 187 -3.15 -9.36 -15.98
CA ASP A 187 -2.21 -10.12 -15.17
C ASP A 187 -0.90 -9.37 -14.89
N LEU A 188 -0.85 -8.06 -15.13
CA LEU A 188 0.30 -7.19 -14.83
C LEU A 188 0.79 -7.35 -13.38
N TRP A 189 -0.13 -7.55 -12.44
CA TRP A 189 0.21 -7.80 -11.04
C TRP A 189 1.18 -8.95 -10.83
N ARG A 190 1.24 -9.93 -11.75
CA ARG A 190 2.15 -11.07 -11.63
C ARG A 190 3.60 -10.67 -11.79
N ASP A 191 3.87 -9.62 -12.55
CA ASP A 191 5.23 -9.13 -12.75
C ASP A 191 5.84 -8.67 -11.43
N ASP A 192 7.10 -9.04 -11.21
CA ASP A 192 7.82 -8.64 -10.00
C ASP A 192 8.13 -7.14 -10.03
N ASP A 193 8.69 -6.65 -11.13
CA ASP A 193 8.87 -5.21 -11.35
C ASP A 193 7.98 -4.79 -12.51
N PRO A 194 6.72 -4.35 -12.25
CA PRO A 194 5.77 -4.06 -13.31
C PRO A 194 6.26 -2.87 -14.14
N SER A 195 6.12 -2.98 -15.46
CA SER A 195 6.40 -1.90 -16.40
C SER A 195 5.19 -1.71 -17.33
N LEU A 196 4.85 -0.46 -17.62
CA LEU A 196 3.74 -0.16 -18.52
C LEU A 196 4.11 -0.43 -19.98
N PRO A 197 3.17 -0.92 -20.82
CA PRO A 197 3.39 -1.04 -22.26
C PRO A 197 3.63 0.33 -22.91
N ASP A 198 4.53 0.42 -23.89
CA ASP A 198 4.89 1.68 -24.58
C ASP A 198 3.65 2.47 -25.09
N ASP A 199 2.62 1.77 -25.55
CA ASP A 199 1.39 2.37 -26.11
C ASP A 199 0.46 2.99 -25.05
N SER A 200 0.58 2.57 -23.79
CA SER A 200 -0.23 3.13 -22.68
C SER A 200 0.19 4.56 -22.33
N MET A 201 1.45 4.92 -22.60
CA MET A 201 2.03 6.24 -22.34
C MET A 201 1.62 7.31 -23.37
N ALA A 202 1.09 6.90 -24.53
CA ALA A 202 0.89 7.78 -25.69
C ALA A 202 -0.36 8.69 -25.59
N TRP A 203 -1.23 8.51 -24.59
CA TRP A 203 -2.53 9.20 -24.52
C TRP A 203 -2.67 10.24 -23.39
N HIS A 204 -1.62 10.49 -22.62
CA HIS A 204 -1.66 11.35 -21.42
C HIS A 204 -1.50 12.86 -21.70
N GLY A 205 -2.25 13.36 -22.68
CA GLY A 205 -2.33 14.77 -23.07
C GLY A 205 -3.39 15.58 -22.29
N GLY A 206 -3.28 15.66 -20.96
CA GLY A 206 -3.96 16.70 -20.18
C GLY A 206 -5.31 16.38 -19.51
N ALA A 207 -5.63 15.10 -19.28
CA ALA A 207 -6.84 14.70 -18.52
C ALA A 207 -6.57 14.34 -17.04
N PHE A 208 -5.35 14.55 -16.53
CA PHE A 208 -4.95 14.22 -15.16
C PHE A 208 -5.19 15.37 -14.18
N VAL A 209 -6.45 15.64 -13.88
CA VAL A 209 -6.81 16.42 -12.69
C VAL A 209 -7.66 15.52 -11.81
N GLY A 210 -7.00 14.67 -11.01
CA GLY A 210 -7.62 13.94 -9.88
C GLY A 210 -7.67 12.41 -9.97
N GLY A 211 -6.53 11.73 -9.78
CA GLY A 211 -6.48 10.28 -9.52
C GLY A 211 -6.40 9.37 -10.75
N ILE A 212 -6.21 8.07 -10.50
CA ILE A 212 -6.33 6.92 -11.43
C ILE A 212 -7.44 7.22 -12.47
N PRO A 213 -7.23 7.00 -13.79
CA PRO A 213 -8.04 7.63 -14.82
C PRO A 213 -9.54 7.41 -14.61
N PRO A 214 -10.36 8.42 -14.95
CA PRO A 214 -11.79 8.31 -14.78
C PRO A 214 -12.28 7.13 -15.62
N ARG A 215 -13.07 6.27 -14.99
CA ARG A 215 -13.89 5.31 -15.70
C ARG A 215 -14.62 6.02 -16.83
N ARG A 216 -14.94 5.30 -17.90
CA ARG A 216 -15.64 5.81 -19.10
C ARG A 216 -16.97 6.52 -18.81
N ASP A 217 -17.50 6.47 -17.59
CA ASP A 217 -18.71 7.14 -17.13
C ASP A 217 -18.44 8.45 -16.35
N GLU A 218 -17.20 8.97 -16.39
CA GLU A 218 -16.76 10.18 -15.66
C GLU A 218 -16.92 10.08 -14.13
N ARG A 219 -17.20 8.88 -13.60
CA ARG A 219 -17.17 8.62 -12.17
C ARG A 219 -15.76 8.18 -11.83
N SER A 220 -15.03 9.04 -11.12
CA SER A 220 -14.08 8.53 -10.13
C SER A 220 -14.81 7.46 -9.31
N LEU A 221 -14.21 6.31 -9.02
CA LEU A 221 -14.60 5.60 -7.79
C LEU A 221 -14.51 6.66 -6.71
N SER A 222 -15.66 7.12 -6.21
CA SER A 222 -15.62 8.20 -5.26
C SER A 222 -14.92 7.63 -4.03
N TYR A 223 -14.11 8.46 -3.39
CA TYR A 223 -13.51 8.19 -2.09
C TYR A 223 -14.50 7.53 -1.09
N GLU A 224 -15.81 7.82 -1.22
CA GLU A 224 -16.89 7.20 -0.45
C GLU A 224 -17.17 5.73 -0.85
N ASP A 225 -17.09 5.32 -2.12
CA ASP A 225 -17.49 3.96 -2.54
C ASP A 225 -16.51 2.87 -2.09
N VAL A 226 -15.21 3.18 -2.04
CA VAL A 226 -14.17 2.26 -1.56
C VAL A 226 -14.15 2.21 -0.03
N HIS A 227 -14.32 3.36 0.63
CA HIS A 227 -14.47 3.41 2.08
C HIS A 227 -15.77 2.75 2.56
N ASP A 228 -16.89 2.93 1.87
CA ASP A 228 -18.15 2.27 2.20
C ASP A 228 -18.04 0.75 2.04
N TYR A 229 -17.30 0.29 1.02
CA TYR A 229 -17.00 -1.13 0.84
C TYR A 229 -16.07 -1.68 1.94
N LEU A 230 -15.01 -0.92 2.30
CA LEU A 230 -14.08 -1.28 3.37
C LEU A 230 -14.75 -1.23 4.76
N ASP A 231 -15.60 -0.25 5.03
CA ASP A 231 -16.35 -0.11 6.28
C ASP A 231 -17.41 -1.21 6.39
N MET A 232 -18.06 -1.57 5.27
CA MET A 232 -18.95 -2.72 5.20
C MET A 232 -18.19 -4.02 5.50
N LEU A 233 -17.01 -4.21 4.92
CA LEU A 233 -16.14 -5.37 5.17
C LEU A 233 -15.68 -5.42 6.63
N LEU A 234 -15.11 -4.34 7.17
CA LEU A 234 -14.66 -4.26 8.56
C LEU A 234 -15.82 -4.48 9.55
N ALA A 235 -17.02 -3.97 9.24
CA ALA A 235 -18.21 -4.23 10.04
C ALA A 235 -18.71 -5.68 9.93
N GLU A 236 -18.48 -6.37 8.81
CA GLU A 236 -18.77 -7.79 8.61
C GLU A 236 -17.80 -8.67 9.42
N THR A 237 -16.49 -8.42 9.31
CA THR A 237 -15.43 -9.15 10.03
C THR A 237 -15.56 -8.97 11.54
N ARG A 238 -15.89 -7.74 11.99
CA ARG A 238 -16.14 -7.45 13.40
C ARG A 238 -17.37 -8.20 13.93
N ARG A 239 -18.45 -8.26 13.13
CA ARG A 239 -19.64 -9.06 13.47
C ARG A 239 -19.35 -10.56 13.51
N GLN A 240 -18.49 -11.08 12.63
CA GLN A 240 -18.05 -12.48 12.68
C GLN A 240 -17.23 -12.78 13.93
N HIS A 241 -16.26 -11.94 14.28
CA HIS A 241 -15.48 -12.12 15.51
C HIS A 241 -16.32 -12.00 16.79
N GLU A 242 -17.32 -11.12 16.80
CA GLU A 242 -18.26 -11.01 17.93
C GLU A 242 -19.17 -12.25 18.03
N ALA A 243 -19.60 -12.82 16.90
CA ALA A 243 -20.39 -14.05 16.87
C ALA A 243 -19.58 -15.31 17.25
N GLU A 244 -18.29 -15.34 16.94
CA GLU A 244 -17.35 -16.39 17.38
C GLU A 244 -17.08 -16.29 18.89
N ALA A 245 -16.95 -15.08 19.43
CA ALA A 245 -16.76 -14.85 20.87
C ALA A 245 -18.01 -15.18 21.72
N GLU A 246 -19.23 -14.97 21.19
CA GLU A 246 -20.48 -15.37 21.87
C GLU A 246 -20.80 -16.87 21.75
N GLY A 247 -20.20 -17.56 20.76
CA GLY A 247 -20.33 -19.00 20.58
C GLY A 247 -19.46 -19.85 21.50
N ASP A 248 -18.38 -19.27 22.04
CA ASP A 248 -17.38 -19.94 22.90
C ASP A 248 -17.69 -19.80 24.41
N ASP A 249 -18.78 -19.09 24.76
CA ASP A 249 -19.24 -18.88 26.15
C ASP A 249 -20.45 -19.78 26.52
N ARG A 250 -20.54 -20.99 25.93
CA ARG A 250 -21.54 -22.03 26.27
C ARG A 250 -20.94 -23.40 26.57
#